data_AF-A0A106C206-F1
#
_entry.id   AF-A0A106C206-F1
#
_cell.length_a   1.000
_cell.length_b   1.000
_cell.length_c   1.000
_cell.angle_alpha   90.00
_cell.angle_beta   90.00
_cell.angle_gamma   90.00
#
_symmetry.space_group_name_H-M   'P 1'
#
loop_
_entity.id
_entity.type
_entity.pdbx_description
1 polymer ?
#
loop_
_entity_poly.entity_id
_entity_poly.type
_entity_poly.pdbx_seq_one_letter_code
_entity_poly.pdbx_strand_id
1 'polypeptide(L)'
;MYAQKEKPAENKSSAVANSVAQKKTSVNKSISFEDNRPEAVSQRTTEMLARKHATEPRQSIQRKGSSRQNYVQRVIQRNGKDVIESTVLDQNTEAVKADVDFAMSKIKFAVIKLSVESVEVANALKNSGRDWIVYAPLISWFYGIGGLIIKWNNTWPLEDTAGLLIDLGIALRKISTQGQQAQFLMNAYMKASRQSNKKIDKTSEWATDLPEHTAMQAGVSASTANLLKMIRMLDVNTPREIEAIMNGVIIYWKNSNIKQALGQYHTAAEVWAAYTYHLEEYVMKTPDSGTPRAKL
;
A
#
# COMPACT_ATOMS: atom_id res chain seq x y z
N MET A 1 4.24 -59.49 -16.22
CA MET A 1 3.14 -59.06 -17.11
C MET A 1 2.78 -57.64 -16.74
N TYR A 2 3.02 -56.67 -17.62
CA TYR A 2 2.71 -55.27 -17.34
C TYR A 2 1.31 -54.94 -17.86
N ALA A 3 0.43 -54.51 -16.96
CA ALA A 3 -0.94 -54.11 -17.27
C ALA A 3 -0.95 -52.72 -17.94
N GLN A 4 -1.52 -52.66 -19.14
CA GLN A 4 -1.63 -51.46 -19.95
C GLN A 4 -2.81 -50.62 -19.43
N LYS A 5 -2.53 -49.37 -19.02
CA LYS A 5 -3.52 -48.42 -18.50
C LYS A 5 -4.18 -47.68 -19.66
N GLU A 6 -5.49 -47.80 -19.80
CA GLU A 6 -6.29 -47.12 -20.84
C GLU A 6 -6.30 -45.59 -20.64
N LYS A 7 -6.17 -44.86 -21.74
CA LYS A 7 -6.25 -43.39 -21.79
C LYS A 7 -7.73 -42.93 -21.84
N PRO A 8 -8.09 -41.83 -21.16
CA PRO A 8 -9.43 -41.25 -21.28
C PRO A 8 -9.62 -40.49 -22.60
N ALA A 9 -10.85 -40.55 -23.12
CA ALA A 9 -11.28 -39.98 -24.39
C ALA A 9 -11.38 -38.45 -24.36
N GLU A 10 -10.85 -37.78 -25.40
CA GLU A 10 -10.91 -36.34 -25.58
C GLU A 10 -12.30 -35.88 -26.05
N ASN A 11 -12.89 -34.92 -25.35
CA ASN A 11 -14.15 -34.28 -25.72
C ASN A 11 -13.92 -33.15 -26.73
N LYS A 12 -14.58 -33.24 -27.90
CA LYS A 12 -14.64 -32.21 -28.93
C LYS A 12 -15.68 -31.14 -28.55
N SER A 13 -15.22 -29.94 -28.16
CA SER A 13 -16.08 -28.78 -27.93
C SER A 13 -16.27 -28.00 -29.23
N SER A 14 -17.49 -28.03 -29.78
CA SER A 14 -17.93 -27.28 -30.95
C SER A 14 -18.07 -25.78 -30.67
N ALA A 15 -17.47 -24.96 -31.52
CA ALA A 15 -17.58 -23.50 -31.49
C ALA A 15 -18.98 -23.02 -31.88
N VAL A 16 -19.63 -22.23 -31.02
CA VAL A 16 -20.87 -21.51 -31.30
C VAL A 16 -20.49 -20.07 -31.66
N ALA A 17 -20.65 -19.71 -32.93
CA ALA A 17 -20.46 -18.34 -33.42
C ALA A 17 -21.76 -17.56 -33.26
N ASN A 18 -21.79 -16.60 -32.32
CA ASN A 18 -22.89 -15.67 -32.16
C ASN A 18 -22.75 -14.52 -33.19
N SER A 19 -23.76 -14.42 -34.05
CA SER A 19 -23.96 -13.35 -35.03
C SER A 19 -24.39 -12.05 -34.34
N VAL A 20 -23.63 -10.97 -34.53
CA VAL A 20 -23.95 -9.62 -34.04
C VAL A 20 -24.44 -8.78 -35.22
N ALA A 21 -25.76 -8.61 -35.33
CA ALA A 21 -26.36 -7.68 -36.28
C ALA A 21 -26.41 -6.26 -35.69
N GLN A 22 -25.61 -5.34 -36.23
CA GLN A 22 -25.62 -3.92 -35.83
C GLN A 22 -26.71 -3.15 -36.59
N LYS A 23 -27.69 -2.66 -35.82
CA LYS A 23 -28.78 -1.80 -36.28
C LYS A 23 -28.27 -0.37 -36.46
N LYS A 24 -28.12 0.10 -37.71
CA LYS A 24 -27.80 1.51 -38.03
C LYS A 24 -29.07 2.36 -37.91
N THR A 25 -29.10 3.29 -36.96
CA THR A 25 -30.13 4.34 -36.88
C THR A 25 -29.61 5.61 -37.55
N SER A 26 -30.40 6.17 -38.47
CA SER A 26 -30.12 7.42 -39.16
C SER A 26 -30.36 8.60 -38.22
N VAL A 27 -29.30 9.15 -37.64
CA VAL A 27 -29.34 10.41 -36.89
C VAL A 27 -28.53 11.45 -37.67
N ASN A 28 -29.22 12.46 -38.20
CA ASN A 28 -28.65 13.69 -38.75
C ASN A 28 -28.01 14.52 -37.62
N LYS A 29 -26.82 14.11 -37.19
CA LYS A 29 -25.88 14.97 -36.45
C LYS A 29 -24.68 15.18 -37.35
N SER A 30 -24.34 16.43 -37.61
CA SER A 30 -23.09 16.83 -38.26
C SER A 30 -21.93 16.26 -37.46
N ILE A 31 -21.36 15.15 -37.93
CA ILE A 31 -20.14 14.56 -37.38
C ILE A 31 -19.01 15.48 -37.81
N SER A 32 -18.58 16.37 -36.92
CA SER A 32 -17.28 17.01 -37.04
C SER A 32 -16.24 15.94 -36.76
N PHE A 33 -15.45 15.57 -37.77
CA PHE A 33 -14.31 14.69 -37.61
C PHE A 33 -13.29 15.36 -36.69
N GLU A 34 -13.26 14.91 -35.44
CA GLU A 34 -12.18 15.28 -34.53
C GLU A 34 -10.92 14.55 -34.95
N ASP A 35 -9.92 15.31 -35.40
CA ASP A 35 -8.59 14.76 -35.68
C ASP A 35 -7.94 14.33 -34.36
N ASN A 36 -7.80 13.02 -34.17
CA ASN A 36 -7.18 12.38 -33.01
C ASN A 36 -5.71 11.99 -33.27
N ARG A 37 -5.07 12.51 -34.33
CA ARG A 37 -3.63 12.33 -34.51
C ARG A 37 -2.88 12.91 -33.29
N PRO A 38 -1.80 12.25 -32.82
CA PRO A 38 -1.05 12.70 -31.64
C PRO A 38 -0.58 14.16 -31.73
N GLU A 39 -0.26 14.61 -32.94
CA GLU A 39 0.15 15.98 -33.24
C GLU A 39 -0.99 16.99 -33.01
N ALA A 40 -2.21 16.67 -33.43
CA ALA A 40 -3.39 17.53 -33.23
C ALA A 40 -3.76 17.63 -31.74
N VAL A 41 -3.60 16.54 -30.98
CA VAL A 41 -3.79 16.53 -29.52
C VAL A 41 -2.71 17.37 -28.81
N SER A 42 -1.46 17.27 -29.27
CA SER A 42 -0.35 18.09 -28.76
C SER A 42 -0.56 19.58 -29.03
N GLN A 43 -1.05 19.94 -30.22
CA GLN A 43 -1.35 21.33 -30.58
C GLN A 43 -2.51 21.90 -29.75
N ARG A 44 -3.62 21.17 -29.59
CA ARG A 44 -4.74 21.60 -28.71
C ARG A 44 -4.31 21.81 -27.27
N THR A 45 -3.44 20.94 -26.76
CA THR A 45 -2.90 21.06 -25.40
C THR A 45 -2.04 22.33 -25.27
N THR A 46 -1.19 22.59 -26.27
CA THR A 46 -0.33 23.78 -26.31
C THR A 46 -1.15 25.07 -26.41
N GLU A 47 -2.19 25.10 -27.25
CA GLU A 47 -3.09 26.26 -27.37
C GLU A 47 -3.91 26.52 -26.11
N MET A 48 -4.40 25.47 -25.43
CA MET A 48 -5.08 25.63 -24.14
C MET A 48 -4.17 26.25 -23.08
N LEU A 49 -2.91 25.82 -23.01
CA LEU A 49 -1.93 26.39 -22.08
C LEU A 49 -1.63 27.85 -22.44
N ALA A 50 -1.45 28.17 -23.72
CA ALA A 50 -1.23 29.54 -24.18
C ALA A 50 -2.42 30.47 -23.86
N ARG A 51 -3.66 30.02 -24.06
CA ARG A 51 -4.88 30.78 -23.72
C ARG A 51 -5.04 30.98 -22.21
N LYS A 52 -4.69 29.97 -21.41
CA LYS A 52 -4.72 30.08 -19.94
C LYS A 52 -3.76 31.16 -19.44
N HIS A 53 -2.59 31.29 -20.06
CA HIS A 53 -1.63 32.34 -19.72
C HIS A 53 -2.01 33.74 -20.25
N ALA A 54 -2.79 33.83 -21.33
CA ALA A 54 -3.20 35.10 -21.92
C ALA A 54 -4.37 35.78 -21.18
N THR A 55 -5.17 35.04 -20.41
CA THR A 55 -6.42 35.54 -19.80
C THR A 55 -6.33 35.76 -18.29
N GLU A 56 -5.19 35.49 -17.65
CA GLU A 56 -5.00 35.82 -16.24
C GLU A 56 -4.59 37.30 -16.11
N PRO A 57 -5.44 38.18 -15.54
CA PRO A 57 -5.03 39.54 -15.23
C PRO A 57 -3.82 39.47 -14.30
N ARG A 58 -2.76 40.20 -14.65
CA ARG A 58 -1.56 40.44 -13.84
C ARG A 58 -1.96 41.12 -12.53
N GLN A 59 -2.51 40.34 -11.59
CA GLN A 59 -2.53 40.71 -10.19
C GLN A 59 -1.11 40.54 -9.69
N SER A 60 -0.49 41.64 -9.29
CA SER A 60 0.79 41.64 -8.60
C SER A 60 0.67 40.82 -7.32
N ILE A 61 1.05 39.55 -7.39
CA ILE A 61 1.12 38.64 -6.25
C ILE A 61 2.30 39.10 -5.39
N GLN A 62 2.00 39.93 -4.39
CA GLN A 62 2.75 39.99 -3.15
C GLN A 62 2.70 38.59 -2.54
N ARG A 63 3.84 37.90 -2.50
CA ARG A 63 4.01 36.55 -1.96
C ARG A 63 3.45 36.45 -0.54
N LYS A 64 2.24 35.90 -0.39
CA LYS A 64 1.77 35.23 0.83
C LYS A 64 1.64 33.74 0.56
N GLY A 65 2.77 33.05 0.62
CA GLY A 65 2.89 31.60 0.48
C GLY A 65 2.37 30.82 1.70
N SER A 66 1.20 31.16 2.23
CA SER A 66 0.65 30.48 3.41
C SER A 66 -0.80 30.00 3.28
N SER A 67 -1.54 30.37 2.23
CA SER A 67 -3.00 30.12 2.21
C SER A 67 -3.41 28.66 1.94
N ARG A 68 -2.71 27.93 1.06
CA ARG A 68 -3.05 26.52 0.76
C ARG A 68 -2.62 25.54 1.86
N GLN A 69 -1.49 25.79 2.52
CA GLN A 69 -1.03 24.98 3.65
C GLN A 69 -1.89 25.25 4.90
N ASN A 70 -2.26 26.51 5.16
CA ASN A 70 -3.18 26.86 6.25
C ASN A 70 -4.62 26.32 6.08
N TYR A 71 -5.03 25.90 4.88
CA TYR A 71 -6.34 25.26 4.67
C TYR A 71 -6.29 23.78 5.07
N VAL A 72 -5.23 23.06 4.72
CA VAL A 72 -5.02 21.66 5.14
C VAL A 72 -4.81 21.59 6.66
N GLN A 73 -4.12 22.56 7.23
CA GLN A 73 -3.77 22.61 8.65
C GLN A 73 -4.94 23.01 9.58
N ARG A 74 -5.83 23.91 9.14
CA ARG A 74 -7.06 24.25 9.91
C ARG A 74 -8.10 23.15 9.93
N VAL A 75 -8.05 22.24 8.95
CA VAL A 75 -8.90 21.06 8.95
C VAL A 75 -8.40 20.06 10.00
N ILE A 76 -7.09 19.82 10.10
CA ILE A 76 -6.46 18.86 11.04
C ILE A 76 -6.67 19.23 12.53
N GLN A 77 -6.71 20.52 12.87
CA GLN A 77 -6.64 20.97 14.27
C GLN A 77 -7.97 21.07 15.03
N ARG A 78 -9.14 20.80 14.42
CA ARG A 78 -10.39 21.24 15.07
C ARG A 78 -10.84 20.47 16.31
N ASN A 79 -10.20 19.36 16.73
CA ASN A 79 -10.53 18.63 17.98
C ASN A 79 -9.45 17.64 18.50
N GLY A 80 -8.18 17.75 18.09
CA GLY A 80 -7.13 16.78 18.49
C GLY A 80 -7.31 15.37 17.94
N LYS A 81 -8.20 15.19 16.95
CA LYS A 81 -8.43 13.94 16.23
C LYS A 81 -7.73 14.04 14.88
N ASP A 82 -6.86 13.08 14.56
CA ASP A 82 -6.19 13.01 13.26
C ASP A 82 -7.26 12.97 12.16
N VAL A 83 -7.30 13.99 11.30
CA VAL A 83 -8.35 14.07 10.27
C VAL A 83 -8.16 13.00 9.21
N ILE A 84 -6.92 12.63 8.92
CA ILE A 84 -6.64 11.52 8.00
C ILE A 84 -7.18 10.24 8.63
N GLU A 85 -6.96 10.03 9.92
CA GLU A 85 -7.55 8.89 10.63
C GLU A 85 -9.08 8.85 10.45
N SER A 86 -9.79 9.95 10.69
CA SER A 86 -11.26 9.97 10.52
C SER A 86 -11.75 9.80 9.08
N THR A 87 -10.90 10.11 8.11
CA THR A 87 -11.25 10.04 6.68
C THR A 87 -10.99 8.64 6.13
N VAL A 88 -9.94 7.98 6.62
CA VAL A 88 -9.44 6.76 5.99
C VAL A 88 -9.59 5.50 6.85
N LEU A 89 -9.76 5.59 8.17
CA LEU A 89 -10.16 4.43 8.96
C LEU A 89 -11.60 4.04 8.66
N ASP A 90 -11.79 2.80 8.24
CA ASP A 90 -13.08 2.16 8.24
C ASP A 90 -13.61 2.07 9.68
N GLN A 91 -14.80 2.61 9.90
CA GLN A 91 -15.46 2.65 11.20
C GLN A 91 -16.03 1.29 11.60
N ASN A 92 -16.22 0.37 10.64
CA ASN A 92 -16.66 -0.99 10.90
C ASN A 92 -15.47 -1.89 11.25
N THR A 93 -15.06 -1.84 12.52
CA THR A 93 -13.92 -2.62 13.03
C THR A 93 -14.11 -4.13 12.87
N GLU A 94 -15.34 -4.64 12.91
CA GLU A 94 -15.63 -6.06 12.69
C GLU A 94 -15.37 -6.47 11.24
N ALA A 95 -15.78 -5.65 10.28
CA ALA A 95 -15.50 -5.89 8.86
C ALA A 95 -14.00 -5.80 8.57
N VAL A 96 -13.31 -4.79 9.10
CA VAL A 96 -11.84 -4.69 9.00
C VAL A 96 -11.18 -5.93 9.57
N LYS A 97 -11.63 -6.40 10.74
CA LYS A 97 -11.08 -7.62 11.36
C LYS A 97 -11.28 -8.83 10.46
N ALA A 98 -12.47 -9.03 9.92
CA ALA A 98 -12.75 -10.17 9.03
C ALA A 98 -11.85 -10.15 7.78
N ASP A 99 -11.66 -8.99 7.16
CA ASP A 99 -10.81 -8.83 5.98
C ASP A 99 -9.31 -9.02 6.32
N VAL A 100 -8.86 -8.52 7.48
CA VAL A 100 -7.49 -8.73 7.97
C VAL A 100 -7.23 -10.20 8.31
N ASP A 101 -8.16 -10.89 8.98
CA ASP A 101 -8.06 -12.31 9.30
C ASP A 101 -8.00 -13.15 8.02
N PHE A 102 -8.81 -12.80 7.01
CA PHE A 102 -8.79 -13.46 5.71
C PHE A 102 -7.43 -13.32 5.02
N ALA A 103 -6.90 -12.10 4.97
CA ALA A 103 -5.58 -11.85 4.38
C ALA A 103 -4.46 -12.54 5.17
N MET A 104 -4.51 -12.51 6.50
CA MET A 104 -3.54 -13.17 7.37
C MET A 104 -3.56 -14.70 7.19
N SER A 105 -4.73 -15.31 6.97
CA SER A 105 -4.84 -16.73 6.68
C SER A 105 -4.08 -17.13 5.40
N LYS A 106 -4.21 -16.33 4.34
CA LYS A 106 -3.44 -16.50 3.09
C LYS A 106 -1.94 -16.36 3.33
N ILE A 107 -1.54 -15.30 4.03
CA ILE A 107 -0.14 -15.01 4.38
C ILE A 107 0.44 -16.15 5.20
N LYS A 108 -0.28 -16.66 6.21
CA LYS A 108 0.12 -17.81 7.03
C LYS A 108 0.42 -19.02 6.15
N PHE A 109 -0.50 -19.39 5.27
CA PHE A 109 -0.30 -20.53 4.37
C PHE A 109 0.92 -20.34 3.47
N ALA A 110 1.05 -19.17 2.84
CA ALA A 110 2.16 -18.85 1.95
C ALA A 110 3.52 -18.84 2.67
N VAL A 111 3.60 -18.25 3.86
CA VAL A 111 4.85 -18.19 4.65
C VAL A 111 5.24 -19.56 5.16
N ILE A 112 4.29 -20.39 5.64
CA ILE A 112 4.59 -21.76 6.05
C ILE A 112 5.16 -22.56 4.88
N LYS A 113 4.51 -22.48 3.71
CA LYS A 113 4.98 -23.15 2.49
C LYS A 113 6.40 -22.70 2.14
N LEU A 114 6.65 -21.38 2.06
CA LEU A 114 7.98 -20.83 1.78
C LEU A 114 9.04 -21.23 2.81
N SER A 115 8.67 -21.36 4.09
CA SER A 115 9.59 -21.77 5.14
C SER A 115 10.02 -23.24 5.03
N VAL A 116 9.16 -24.09 4.46
CA VAL A 116 9.51 -25.49 4.16
C VAL A 116 10.43 -25.55 2.93
N GLU A 117 10.21 -24.68 1.95
CA GLU A 117 10.94 -24.65 0.68
C GLU A 117 12.30 -23.90 0.78
N SER A 118 12.46 -22.99 1.74
CA SER A 118 13.65 -22.14 1.88
C SER A 118 14.19 -22.10 3.32
N VAL A 119 15.41 -22.61 3.49
CA VAL A 119 16.17 -22.54 4.75
C VAL A 119 16.42 -21.09 5.18
N GLU A 120 16.61 -20.17 4.22
CA GLU A 120 16.78 -18.75 4.52
C GLU A 120 15.51 -18.14 5.13
N VAL A 121 14.35 -18.48 4.57
CA VAL A 121 13.04 -18.09 5.12
C VAL A 121 12.85 -18.65 6.52
N ALA A 122 13.05 -19.96 6.71
CA ALA A 122 12.96 -20.59 8.02
C ALA A 122 13.88 -19.93 9.06
N ASN A 123 15.13 -19.62 8.68
CA ASN A 123 16.09 -18.97 9.55
C ASN A 123 15.69 -17.53 9.89
N ALA A 124 15.14 -16.75 8.95
CA ALA A 124 14.69 -15.40 9.25
C ALA A 124 13.47 -15.39 10.20
N LEU A 125 12.57 -16.36 10.08
CA LEU A 125 11.42 -16.52 10.98
C LEU A 125 11.82 -17.01 12.37
N LYS A 126 12.94 -17.74 12.49
CA LYS A 126 13.50 -18.22 13.76
C LYS A 126 14.33 -17.17 14.48
N ASN A 127 15.20 -16.48 13.74
CA ASN A 127 16.21 -15.57 14.29
C ASN A 127 15.72 -14.12 14.31
N SER A 128 14.44 -13.91 14.61
CA SER A 128 13.89 -12.56 14.70
C SER A 128 14.56 -11.80 15.83
N GLY A 129 15.50 -10.91 15.51
CA GLY A 129 16.30 -10.19 16.49
C GLY A 129 15.45 -9.33 17.42
N ARG A 130 16.03 -8.92 18.56
CA ARG A 130 15.39 -8.07 19.59
C ARG A 130 14.73 -6.80 19.01
N ASP A 131 15.27 -6.27 17.92
CA ASP A 131 14.78 -5.06 17.27
C ASP A 131 13.57 -5.29 16.33
N TRP A 132 13.16 -6.54 16.08
CA TRP A 132 12.16 -6.88 15.04
C TRP A 132 10.77 -7.14 15.61
N ILE A 133 10.59 -6.98 16.92
CA ILE A 133 9.35 -7.33 17.58
C ILE A 133 8.62 -6.04 17.92
N VAL A 134 7.77 -5.65 16.98
CA VAL A 134 6.79 -4.60 17.15
C VAL A 134 5.67 -5.12 18.04
N TYR A 135 5.15 -6.32 17.77
CA TYR A 135 3.85 -6.73 18.29
C TYR A 135 3.83 -7.25 19.73
N ALA A 136 4.80 -8.05 20.17
CA ALA A 136 4.76 -8.61 21.52
C ALA A 136 6.16 -9.01 22.01
N PRO A 137 6.99 -8.08 22.52
CA PRO A 137 8.38 -8.33 22.90
C PRO A 137 8.59 -9.55 23.81
N LEU A 138 7.58 -9.91 24.62
CA LEU A 138 7.64 -11.06 25.51
C LEU A 138 7.21 -12.37 24.84
N ILE A 139 6.12 -12.39 24.06
CA ILE A 139 5.56 -13.64 23.53
C ILE A 139 6.40 -14.14 22.35
N SER A 140 6.84 -13.24 21.47
CA SER A 140 7.70 -13.60 20.35
C SER A 140 9.10 -14.04 20.79
N TRP A 141 9.56 -13.61 21.98
CA TRP A 141 10.82 -14.08 22.55
C TRP A 141 10.82 -15.60 22.74
N PHE A 142 9.69 -16.16 23.20
CA PHE A 142 9.60 -17.59 23.49
C PHE A 142 9.33 -18.45 22.24
N TYR A 143 8.61 -17.93 21.26
CA TYR A 143 8.13 -18.74 20.13
C TYR A 143 8.82 -18.43 18.79
N GLY A 144 9.52 -17.30 18.67
CA GLY A 144 9.92 -16.74 17.39
C GLY A 144 8.71 -16.41 16.49
N ILE A 145 8.93 -15.72 15.39
CA ILE A 145 7.84 -15.35 14.47
C ILE A 145 7.22 -16.61 13.85
N GLY A 146 8.03 -17.60 13.46
CA GLY A 146 7.51 -18.85 12.91
C GLY A 146 6.54 -19.59 13.84
N GLY A 147 6.84 -19.65 15.14
CA GLY A 147 5.95 -20.24 16.14
C GLY A 147 4.65 -19.45 16.33
N LEU A 148 4.72 -18.11 16.28
CA LEU A 148 3.52 -17.26 16.34
C LEU A 148 2.61 -17.46 15.12
N ILE A 149 3.15 -17.54 13.91
CA ILE A 149 2.36 -17.82 12.69
C ILE A 149 1.60 -19.13 12.83
N ILE A 150 2.25 -20.19 13.31
CA ILE A 150 1.63 -21.51 13.47
C ILE A 150 0.46 -21.44 14.45
N LYS A 151 0.64 -20.73 15.57
CA LYS A 151 -0.36 -20.55 16.64
C LYS A 151 -1.47 -19.56 16.29
N TRP A 152 -1.21 -18.61 15.42
CA TRP A 152 -2.18 -17.60 15.02
C TRP A 152 -3.47 -18.23 14.50
N ASN A 153 -4.61 -17.65 14.88
CA ASN A 153 -5.94 -17.99 14.39
C ASN A 153 -6.82 -16.72 14.43
N ASN A 154 -8.03 -16.80 13.88
CA ASN A 154 -8.96 -15.67 13.79
C ASN A 154 -9.56 -15.20 15.12
N THR A 155 -9.29 -15.88 16.25
CA THR A 155 -9.71 -15.39 17.58
C THR A 155 -8.74 -14.37 18.16
N TRP A 156 -7.60 -14.14 17.50
CA TRP A 156 -6.66 -13.10 17.91
C TRP A 156 -7.30 -11.71 17.74
N PRO A 157 -7.02 -10.76 18.64
CA PRO A 157 -7.40 -9.36 18.44
C PRO A 157 -6.90 -8.79 17.11
N LEU A 158 -7.54 -7.72 16.64
CA LEU A 158 -7.19 -7.10 15.36
C LEU A 158 -5.81 -6.46 15.41
N GLU A 159 -5.56 -5.68 16.47
CA GLU A 159 -4.27 -5.10 16.81
C GLU A 159 -3.19 -6.18 16.78
N ASP A 160 -3.57 -7.34 17.29
CA ASP A 160 -2.66 -8.42 17.53
C ASP A 160 -2.20 -9.09 16.23
N THR A 161 -3.17 -9.33 15.37
CA THR A 161 -2.95 -9.82 14.02
C THR A 161 -2.16 -8.81 13.18
N ALA A 162 -2.50 -7.52 13.27
CA ALA A 162 -1.82 -6.46 12.53
C ALA A 162 -0.37 -6.25 12.98
N GLY A 163 -0.10 -6.35 14.28
CA GLY A 163 1.26 -6.33 14.79
C GLY A 163 2.08 -7.50 14.26
N LEU A 164 1.54 -8.72 14.29
CA LEU A 164 2.23 -9.90 13.74
C LEU A 164 2.57 -9.72 12.25
N LEU A 165 1.66 -9.12 11.48
CA LEU A 165 1.90 -8.77 10.07
C LEU A 165 3.10 -7.82 9.91
N ILE A 166 3.22 -6.79 10.75
CA ILE A 166 4.38 -5.88 10.73
C ILE A 166 5.68 -6.64 11.01
N ASP A 167 5.69 -7.50 12.03
CA ASP A 167 6.86 -8.31 12.40
C ASP A 167 7.28 -9.23 11.24
N LEU A 168 6.31 -9.84 10.55
CA LEU A 168 6.55 -10.65 9.35
C LEU A 168 7.18 -9.85 8.23
N GLY A 169 6.66 -8.65 7.96
CA GLY A 169 7.22 -7.74 6.95
C GLY A 169 8.68 -7.42 7.25
N ILE A 170 9.01 -7.14 8.51
CA ILE A 170 10.38 -6.86 8.96
C ILE A 170 11.28 -8.08 8.80
N ALA A 171 10.81 -9.27 9.22
CA ALA A 171 11.60 -10.50 9.16
C ALA A 171 11.93 -10.91 7.72
N LEU A 172 10.93 -10.84 6.82
CA LEU A 172 11.08 -11.29 5.44
C LEU A 172 11.79 -10.27 4.52
N ARG A 173 11.97 -9.02 4.96
CA ARG A 173 12.71 -7.98 4.23
C ARG A 173 14.09 -8.45 3.77
N LYS A 174 14.80 -9.23 4.60
CA LYS A 174 16.19 -9.64 4.32
C LYS A 174 16.33 -10.66 3.19
N ILE A 175 15.26 -11.41 2.91
CA ILE A 175 15.27 -12.52 1.95
C ILE A 175 14.78 -12.05 0.58
N SER A 176 13.98 -10.99 0.53
CA SER A 176 13.59 -10.36 -0.71
C SER A 176 14.83 -9.69 -1.35
N THR A 177 15.46 -10.35 -2.33
CA THR A 177 16.54 -9.79 -3.16
C THR A 177 16.06 -8.59 -4.00
N GLN A 178 14.76 -8.54 -4.35
CA GLN A 178 14.07 -7.34 -4.87
C GLN A 178 13.97 -6.20 -3.85
N GLY A 179 14.32 -6.48 -2.60
CA GLY A 179 14.22 -5.57 -1.46
C GLY A 179 15.17 -4.39 -1.59
N GLN A 180 16.33 -4.55 -2.22
CA GLN A 180 17.30 -3.46 -2.38
C GLN A 180 16.78 -2.36 -3.30
N GLN A 181 16.22 -2.70 -4.47
CA GLN A 181 15.70 -1.72 -5.41
C GLN A 181 14.43 -1.03 -4.87
N ALA A 182 13.50 -1.79 -4.31
CA ALA A 182 12.31 -1.22 -3.69
C ALA A 182 12.63 -0.44 -2.40
N GLN A 183 13.69 -0.80 -1.67
CA GLN A 183 14.18 -0.02 -0.54
C GLN A 183 14.86 1.27 -1.01
N PHE A 184 15.63 1.21 -2.09
CA PHE A 184 16.22 2.39 -2.71
C PHE A 184 15.14 3.37 -3.19
N LEU A 185 14.11 2.88 -3.89
CA LEU A 185 12.99 3.69 -4.38
C LEU A 185 12.18 4.29 -3.24
N MET A 186 11.81 3.50 -2.23
CA MET A 186 11.12 4.01 -1.04
C MET A 186 11.98 5.00 -0.25
N ASN A 187 13.29 4.75 -0.09
CA ASN A 187 14.20 5.69 0.57
C ASN A 187 14.34 6.99 -0.24
N ALA A 188 14.39 6.90 -1.57
CA ALA A 188 14.43 8.05 -2.46
C ALA A 188 13.13 8.85 -2.39
N TYR A 189 11.98 8.17 -2.33
CA TYR A 189 10.68 8.80 -2.11
C TYR A 189 10.59 9.44 -0.73
N MET A 190 10.94 8.76 0.36
CA MET A 190 10.96 9.35 1.72
C MET A 190 11.93 10.53 1.84
N LYS A 191 13.02 10.51 1.06
CA LYS A 191 13.95 11.62 0.90
C LYS A 191 13.32 12.78 0.10
N ALA A 192 12.51 12.47 -0.92
CA ALA A 192 11.81 13.44 -1.77
C ALA A 192 10.52 14.01 -1.13
N SER A 193 9.80 13.22 -0.32
CA SER A 193 8.56 13.58 0.38
C SER A 193 8.79 14.50 1.59
N ARG A 194 10.02 14.98 1.77
CA ARG A 194 10.47 15.87 2.86
C ARG A 194 10.22 15.29 4.26
N GLN A 195 10.81 14.14 4.60
CA GLN A 195 11.15 13.82 6.00
C GLN A 195 12.47 13.05 6.18
N SER A 196 13.48 13.27 5.33
CA SER A 196 14.84 12.82 5.66
C SER A 196 15.70 14.00 6.13
N ASN A 197 15.52 14.38 7.40
CA ASN A 197 16.68 14.69 8.22
C ASN A 197 16.71 13.66 9.35
N LYS A 198 17.89 13.13 9.65
CA LYS A 198 18.14 12.20 10.77
C LYS A 198 17.76 12.79 12.14
N LYS A 199 17.34 14.05 12.17
CA LYS A 199 16.54 14.68 13.21
C LYS A 199 15.29 15.17 12.51
N ILE A 200 14.11 14.75 12.98
CA ILE A 200 12.89 15.48 12.66
C ILE A 200 13.20 16.94 12.94
N ASP A 201 12.99 17.79 11.94
CA ASP A 201 13.18 19.21 12.13
C ASP A 201 12.25 19.61 13.28
N LYS A 202 12.80 20.00 14.45
CA LYS A 202 12.00 20.44 15.60
C LYS A 202 11.14 21.65 15.24
N THR A 203 11.42 22.29 14.10
CA THR A 203 10.65 23.39 13.54
C THR A 203 9.63 22.95 12.50
N SER A 204 9.54 21.64 12.19
CA SER A 204 8.44 21.14 11.38
C SER A 204 7.15 21.17 12.20
N GLU A 205 6.08 21.62 11.56
CA GLU A 205 4.80 21.88 12.22
C GLU A 205 4.07 20.60 12.67
N TRP A 206 4.59 19.42 12.34
CA TRP A 206 4.09 18.12 12.83
C TRP A 206 4.80 17.68 14.11
N ALA A 207 5.98 18.21 14.41
CA ALA A 207 6.70 17.92 15.65
C ALA A 207 6.03 18.58 16.88
N THR A 208 5.24 19.62 16.68
CA THR A 208 4.47 20.31 17.73
C THR A 208 3.21 19.56 18.17
N ASP A 209 2.72 18.64 17.34
CA ASP A 209 1.52 17.83 17.61
C ASP A 209 1.85 16.47 18.24
N LEU A 210 3.14 16.12 18.31
CA LEU A 210 3.61 14.94 19.03
C LEU A 210 3.67 15.24 20.53
N PRO A 211 3.25 14.31 21.42
CA PRO A 211 3.48 14.46 22.85
C PRO A 211 4.94 14.80 23.14
N GLU A 212 5.23 15.74 24.06
CA GLU A 212 6.58 16.26 24.34
C GLU A 212 7.64 15.16 24.59
N HIS A 213 7.21 13.97 24.99
CA HIS A 213 8.05 12.80 25.29
C HIS A 213 8.26 11.84 24.10
N THR A 214 7.79 12.17 22.90
CA THR A 214 7.91 11.30 21.71
C THR A 214 9.36 11.26 21.23
N ALA A 215 10.03 10.13 21.43
CA ALA A 215 11.36 9.89 20.91
C ALA A 215 11.31 9.78 19.37
N MET A 216 11.87 10.76 18.67
CA MET A 216 11.91 10.83 17.21
C MET A 216 12.57 9.58 16.59
N GLN A 217 11.79 8.67 15.98
CA GLN A 217 12.33 7.54 15.23
C GLN A 217 11.83 7.53 13.78
N ALA A 218 12.76 7.69 12.83
CA ALA A 218 12.52 7.63 11.38
C ALA A 218 12.27 6.20 10.83
N GLY A 219 11.81 5.26 11.66
CA GLY A 219 11.70 3.83 11.34
C GLY A 219 10.33 3.38 10.80
N VAL A 220 9.32 4.25 10.87
CA VAL A 220 7.89 3.95 10.69
C VAL A 220 7.53 3.45 9.30
N SER A 221 7.80 4.30 8.31
CA SER A 221 7.45 4.06 6.91
C SER A 221 8.22 2.88 6.36
N ALA A 222 9.38 2.57 6.94
CA ALA A 222 10.15 1.39 6.58
C ALA A 222 9.40 0.11 6.95
N SER A 223 8.82 0.01 8.16
CA SER A 223 8.05 -1.17 8.59
C SER A 223 6.81 -1.38 7.71
N THR A 224 6.03 -0.32 7.48
CA THR A 224 4.86 -0.38 6.58
C THR A 224 5.27 -0.73 5.14
N ALA A 225 6.37 -0.16 4.63
CA ALA A 225 6.88 -0.49 3.31
C ALA A 225 7.35 -1.95 3.21
N ASN A 226 7.97 -2.49 4.25
CA ASN A 226 8.39 -3.89 4.27
C ASN A 226 7.17 -4.83 4.29
N LEU A 227 6.15 -4.48 5.07
CA LEU A 227 4.86 -5.18 5.07
C LEU A 227 4.24 -5.17 3.67
N LEU A 228 4.13 -4.02 3.02
CA LEU A 228 3.58 -3.91 1.65
C LEU A 228 4.37 -4.73 0.62
N LYS A 229 5.70 -4.78 0.74
CA LYS A 229 6.55 -5.63 -0.12
C LYS A 229 6.29 -7.12 0.13
N MET A 230 6.18 -7.52 1.39
CA MET A 230 5.91 -8.90 1.77
C MET A 230 4.53 -9.34 1.26
N ILE A 231 3.49 -8.54 1.51
CA ILE A 231 2.12 -8.76 1.04
C ILE A 231 2.11 -9.06 -0.47
N ARG A 232 2.83 -8.26 -1.25
CA ARG A 232 3.00 -8.49 -2.69
C ARG A 232 3.77 -9.78 -3.03
N MET A 233 4.88 -10.03 -2.34
CA MET A 233 5.67 -11.25 -2.53
C MET A 233 4.84 -12.52 -2.30
N LEU A 234 3.84 -12.44 -1.42
CA LEU A 234 2.94 -13.53 -1.05
C LEU A 234 1.64 -13.55 -1.85
N ASP A 235 1.55 -12.77 -2.93
CA ASP A 235 0.37 -12.67 -3.81
C ASP A 235 -0.92 -12.22 -3.10
N VAL A 236 -0.78 -11.40 -2.06
CA VAL A 236 -1.90 -10.65 -1.48
C VAL A 236 -1.89 -9.27 -2.14
N ASN A 237 -2.57 -9.12 -3.26
CA ASN A 237 -2.40 -7.95 -4.12
C ASN A 237 -3.70 -7.20 -4.42
N THR A 238 -4.83 -7.62 -3.83
CA THR A 238 -6.09 -6.93 -4.06
C THR A 238 -6.13 -5.63 -3.25
N PRO A 239 -6.60 -4.50 -3.82
CA PRO A 239 -6.67 -3.24 -3.10
C PRO A 239 -7.40 -3.37 -1.76
N ARG A 240 -8.52 -4.10 -1.74
CA ARG A 240 -9.32 -4.36 -0.53
C ARG A 240 -8.52 -5.04 0.58
N GLU A 241 -7.75 -6.08 0.28
CA GLU A 241 -6.94 -6.76 1.29
C GLU A 241 -5.84 -5.85 1.83
N ILE A 242 -5.20 -5.08 0.96
CA ILE A 242 -4.14 -4.17 1.38
C ILE A 242 -4.71 -3.05 2.24
N GLU A 243 -5.83 -2.44 1.87
CA GLU A 243 -6.53 -1.41 2.66
C GLU A 243 -6.94 -1.94 4.04
N ALA A 244 -7.51 -3.16 4.10
CA ALA A 244 -7.85 -3.79 5.36
C ALA A 244 -6.62 -3.96 6.26
N ILE A 245 -5.50 -4.42 5.70
CA ILE A 245 -4.24 -4.53 6.45
C ILE A 245 -3.74 -3.16 6.91
N MET A 246 -3.82 -2.12 6.07
CA MET A 246 -3.42 -0.76 6.47
C MET A 246 -4.31 -0.23 7.61
N ASN A 247 -5.61 -0.46 7.57
CA ASN A 247 -6.53 -0.13 8.66
C ASN A 247 -6.15 -0.88 9.95
N GLY A 248 -5.87 -2.18 9.87
CA GLY A 248 -5.39 -2.97 10.99
C GLY A 248 -4.09 -2.43 11.59
N VAL A 249 -3.14 -2.02 10.75
CA VAL A 249 -1.86 -1.42 11.18
C VAL A 249 -2.07 -0.09 11.91
N ILE A 250 -2.97 0.76 11.41
CA ILE A 250 -3.32 2.03 12.08
C ILE A 250 -3.94 1.76 13.45
N ILE A 251 -4.88 0.82 13.52
CA ILE A 251 -5.53 0.41 14.77
C ILE A 251 -4.50 -0.15 15.76
N TYR A 252 -3.57 -0.98 15.30
CA TYR A 252 -2.48 -1.51 16.12
C TYR A 252 -1.65 -0.38 16.75
N TRP A 253 -1.19 0.59 15.96
CA TRP A 253 -0.36 1.68 16.48
C TRP A 253 -1.12 2.59 17.45
N LYS A 254 -2.40 2.83 17.16
CA LYS A 254 -3.28 3.61 18.02
C LYS A 254 -3.56 2.95 19.37
N ASN A 255 -3.63 1.62 19.42
CA ASN A 255 -4.01 0.89 20.63
C ASN A 255 -2.80 0.28 21.38
N SER A 256 -1.59 0.31 20.81
CA SER A 256 -0.40 -0.27 21.40
C SER A 256 0.21 0.61 22.51
N ASN A 257 -0.32 0.48 23.72
CA ASN A 257 0.15 1.21 24.91
C ASN A 257 1.65 1.03 25.17
N ILE A 258 2.20 -0.16 24.90
CA ILE A 258 3.64 -0.44 25.08
C ILE A 258 4.46 0.40 24.10
N LYS A 259 4.03 0.52 22.85
CA LYS A 259 4.76 1.30 21.84
C LYS A 259 4.68 2.79 22.11
N GLN A 260 3.50 3.27 22.52
CA GLN A 260 3.32 4.65 22.96
C GLN A 260 4.22 4.97 24.16
N ALA A 261 4.30 4.08 25.15
CA ALA A 261 5.20 4.24 26.30
C ALA A 261 6.68 4.25 25.91
N LEU A 262 7.06 3.55 24.83
CA LEU A 262 8.41 3.58 24.26
C LEU A 262 8.67 4.78 23.34
N GLY A 263 7.72 5.71 23.22
CA GLY A 263 7.81 6.86 22.32
C GLY A 263 7.73 6.49 20.84
N GLN A 264 7.29 5.26 20.52
CA GLN A 264 7.09 4.77 19.16
C GLN A 264 5.64 5.06 18.76
N TYR A 265 5.43 6.24 18.19
CA TYR A 265 4.14 6.68 17.67
C TYR A 265 4.14 6.65 16.16
N HIS A 266 2.99 6.29 15.60
CA HIS A 266 2.78 6.26 14.15
C HIS A 266 1.40 6.83 13.85
N THR A 267 1.35 7.78 12.93
CA THR A 267 0.10 8.44 12.53
C THR A 267 -0.57 7.66 11.41
N ALA A 268 -1.90 7.82 11.27
CA ALA A 268 -2.62 7.26 10.13
C ALA A 268 -2.04 7.77 8.80
N ALA A 269 -1.60 9.04 8.80
CA ALA A 269 -0.95 9.69 7.67
C ALA A 269 0.32 8.96 7.20
N GLU A 270 1.17 8.49 8.10
CA GLU A 270 2.41 7.78 7.75
C GLU A 270 2.14 6.41 7.12
N VAL A 271 1.14 5.69 7.64
CA VAL A 271 0.72 4.40 7.08
C VAL A 271 0.12 4.61 5.69
N TRP A 272 -0.78 5.58 5.54
CA TRP A 272 -1.44 5.88 4.27
C TRP A 272 -0.50 6.42 3.21
N ALA A 273 0.46 7.26 3.57
CA ALA A 273 1.44 7.76 2.60
C ALA A 273 2.25 6.62 1.96
N ALA A 274 2.64 5.61 2.74
CA ALA A 274 3.34 4.43 2.22
C ALA A 274 2.44 3.58 1.30
N TYR A 275 1.16 3.46 1.64
CA TYR A 275 0.18 2.75 0.82
C TYR A 275 -0.14 3.48 -0.49
N THR A 276 -0.40 4.79 -0.47
CA THR A 276 -0.65 5.57 -1.68
C THR A 276 0.53 5.47 -2.65
N TYR A 277 1.77 5.55 -2.13
CA TYR A 277 2.96 5.31 -2.95
C TYR A 277 2.97 3.91 -3.57
N HIS A 278 2.58 2.89 -2.79
CA HIS A 278 2.48 1.52 -3.31
C HIS A 278 1.46 1.42 -4.45
N LEU A 279 0.30 2.08 -4.34
CA LEU A 279 -0.70 2.13 -5.42
C LEU A 279 -0.15 2.83 -6.67
N GLU A 280 0.47 4.00 -6.51
CA GLU A 280 1.03 4.77 -7.63
C GLU A 280 2.11 4.00 -8.40
N GLU A 281 3.02 3.35 -7.67
CA GLU A 281 4.15 2.69 -8.29
C GLU A 281 3.74 1.37 -8.98
N TYR A 282 2.69 0.70 -8.51
CA TYR A 282 2.41 -0.68 -8.91
C TYR A 282 1.04 -0.92 -9.52
N VAL A 283 0.00 -0.23 -9.08
CA VAL A 283 -1.35 -0.35 -9.68
C VAL A 283 -1.45 0.47 -10.95
N MET A 284 -0.80 1.64 -11.02
CA MET A 284 -0.81 2.45 -12.25
C MET A 284 0.15 1.96 -13.34
N LYS A 285 1.07 1.03 -13.01
CA LYS A 285 2.03 0.47 -13.96
C LYS A 285 1.64 -0.86 -14.55
N THR A 286 0.59 -1.53 -14.07
CA THR A 286 -0.01 -2.64 -14.82
C THR A 286 -0.66 -2.04 -16.05
N PRO A 287 -0.03 -2.12 -17.24
CA PRO A 287 -0.65 -1.65 -18.46
C PRO A 287 -1.85 -2.58 -18.65
N ASP A 288 -3.03 -2.00 -18.88
CA ASP A 288 -4.25 -2.74 -19.15
C ASP A 288 -3.97 -4.05 -19.86
N SER A 289 -4.37 -5.14 -19.21
CA SER A 289 -4.39 -6.47 -19.77
C SER A 289 -5.01 -6.45 -21.17
N GLY A 290 -4.17 -6.42 -22.20
CA GLY A 290 -4.54 -6.90 -23.52
C GLY A 290 -5.16 -5.93 -24.53
N THR A 291 -4.82 -4.64 -24.54
CA THR A 291 -4.85 -3.94 -25.85
C THR A 291 -3.50 -4.15 -26.54
N PRO A 292 -3.41 -4.95 -27.63
CA PRO A 292 -2.14 -5.19 -28.29
C PRO A 292 -1.59 -3.87 -28.82
N ARG A 293 -0.39 -3.48 -28.36
CA ARG A 293 0.38 -2.42 -29.01
C ARG A 293 0.65 -2.85 -30.44
N ALA A 294 0.02 -2.18 -31.40
CA ALA A 294 0.41 -2.28 -32.80
C ALA A 294 1.91 -1.99 -32.87
N LYS A 295 2.66 -2.93 -33.44
CA LYS A 295 4.06 -2.70 -33.80
C LYS A 295 4.07 -1.60 -34.86
N LEU A 296 4.66 -0.46 -34.51
CA LEU A 296 5.25 0.45 -35.49
C LEU A 296 6.67 -0.03 -35.77
#